data_AF-A0A3D0HN79-F1
#
_entry.id   AF-A0A3D0HN79-F1
#
_cell.length_a   1.000
_cell.length_b   1.000
_cell.length_c   1.000
_cell.angle_alpha   90.00
_cell.angle_beta   90.00
_cell.angle_gamma   90.00
#
_symmetry.space_group_name_H-M   'P 1'
#
loop_
_entity.id
_entity.type
_entity.pdbx_description
1 polymer ?
#
loop_
_entity_poly.entity_id
_entity_poly.type
_entity_poly.pdbx_seq_one_letter_code
_entity_poly.pdbx_strand_id
1 'polypeptide(L)'
;VYINEVHAGTFDAMMRALDAGKAKEAKKLLFLAAEEDFEQERVKDCYHKELEADKRLAPIRALNAFYEPVQVDLWGSCITREILNEDTGRFKIGKYAYRNSFLFAFDEPIPYDDAKFNDLSLFENSNWRVGYIKSAFHKDLPGQLETTGSKWLLLDFYDLICDVVKYQGGYLTADSEVRGLGFYKEIKEDCELTTVEDVLSDEEIKARFDTFIEFLKRRYGKQIIFIKADVKLKFLDYERRKKAIRGYKQATLKKKKAFLKKWQDYFEEKMDCHVIDYAKDYEADDLCVSGAFMVHYEKEFYEKGYQALLDIILRH
;
A
#
# COMPACT_ATOMS: atom_id res chain seq x y z
N VAL A 1 16.36 18.44 -2.37
CA VAL A 1 16.02 18.44 -3.81
C VAL A 1 15.25 17.17 -4.07
N TYR A 2 14.02 17.27 -4.58
CA TYR A 2 13.09 16.16 -4.80
C TYR A 2 13.09 15.63 -6.23
N ILE A 3 13.79 16.32 -7.12
CA ILE A 3 14.00 15.91 -8.50
C ILE A 3 14.82 14.63 -8.49
N ASN A 4 14.26 13.58 -9.08
CA ASN A 4 14.84 12.25 -9.17
C ASN A 4 15.31 11.96 -10.60
N GLU A 5 15.76 10.73 -10.86
CA GLU A 5 16.26 10.31 -12.18
C GLU A 5 15.21 10.41 -13.29
N VAL A 6 13.92 10.21 -12.96
CA VAL A 6 12.81 10.29 -13.92
C VAL A 6 12.67 11.72 -14.46
N HIS A 7 12.84 12.73 -13.62
CA HIS A 7 12.59 14.14 -13.97
C HIS A 7 13.88 14.98 -14.13
N ALA A 8 15.05 14.36 -13.98
CA ALA A 8 16.35 15.02 -14.07
C ALA A 8 16.58 15.71 -15.43
N GLY A 9 16.06 15.13 -16.51
CA GLY A 9 16.18 15.70 -17.86
C GLY A 9 15.52 17.08 -17.99
N THR A 10 14.31 17.25 -17.43
CA THR A 10 13.59 18.53 -17.40
C THR A 10 14.35 19.56 -16.58
N PHE A 11 14.89 19.16 -15.42
CA PHE A 11 15.70 20.04 -14.58
C PHE A 11 16.98 20.51 -15.28
N ASP A 12 17.73 19.61 -15.90
CA ASP A 12 18.95 19.96 -16.64
C ASP A 12 18.66 20.91 -17.80
N ALA A 13 17.58 20.66 -18.57
CA ALA A 13 17.15 21.55 -19.63
C ALA A 13 16.79 22.96 -19.10
N MET A 14 16.13 23.04 -17.94
CA MET A 14 15.81 24.31 -17.29
C MET A 14 17.04 25.06 -16.78
N MET A 15 17.99 24.36 -16.16
CA MET A 15 19.27 24.94 -15.72
C MET A 15 20.01 25.56 -16.92
N ARG A 16 20.17 24.82 -18.01
CA ARG A 16 20.83 25.32 -19.24
C ARG A 16 20.11 26.54 -19.82
N ALA A 17 18.78 26.55 -19.80
CA ALA A 17 18.00 27.70 -20.25
C ALA A 17 18.26 28.94 -19.38
N LEU A 18 18.31 28.79 -18.06
CA LEU A 18 18.59 29.89 -17.13
C LEU A 18 20.03 30.41 -17.25
N ASP A 19 21.02 29.53 -17.41
CA ASP A 19 22.42 29.91 -17.62
C ASP A 19 22.60 30.68 -18.94
N ALA A 20 21.82 30.36 -19.96
CA ALA A 20 21.77 31.09 -21.22
C ALA A 20 20.92 32.38 -21.18
N GLY A 21 20.38 32.78 -20.01
CA GLY A 21 19.53 33.95 -19.86
C GLY A 21 18.12 33.81 -20.47
N LYS A 22 17.70 32.58 -20.83
CA LYS A 22 16.41 32.27 -21.48
C LYS A 22 15.31 31.96 -20.45
N ALA A 23 15.00 32.90 -19.57
CA ALA A 23 14.02 32.70 -18.50
C ALA A 23 12.61 32.30 -18.99
N LYS A 24 12.18 32.78 -20.17
CA LYS A 24 10.91 32.36 -20.78
C LYS A 24 10.89 30.88 -21.17
N GLU A 25 12.02 30.34 -21.61
CA GLU A 25 12.14 28.93 -21.97
C GLU A 25 12.11 28.04 -20.73
N ALA A 26 12.85 28.42 -19.68
CA ALA A 26 12.80 27.71 -18.40
C ALA A 26 11.37 27.70 -17.81
N LYS A 27 10.64 28.81 -17.92
CA LYS A 27 9.23 28.88 -17.54
C LYS A 27 8.36 27.92 -18.38
N LYS A 28 8.57 27.87 -19.70
CA LYS A 28 7.84 26.97 -20.59
C LYS A 28 8.06 25.50 -20.21
N LEU A 29 9.31 25.11 -19.96
CA LEU A 29 9.69 23.76 -19.52
C LEU A 29 9.02 23.38 -18.20
N LEU A 30 8.91 24.31 -17.25
CA LEU A 30 8.18 24.08 -16.00
C LEU A 30 6.71 23.70 -16.25
N PHE A 31 5.99 24.44 -17.09
CA PHE A 31 4.57 24.16 -17.36
C PHE A 31 4.34 22.89 -18.18
N LEU A 32 5.36 22.43 -18.91
CA LEU A 32 5.36 21.13 -19.57
C LEU A 32 5.62 19.97 -18.61
N ALA A 33 6.03 20.24 -17.36
CA ALA A 33 6.24 19.20 -16.35
C ALA A 33 4.93 18.70 -15.71
N ALA A 34 3.83 19.44 -15.86
CA ALA A 34 2.49 18.94 -15.56
C ALA A 34 2.03 18.06 -16.72
N GLU A 35 2.01 16.75 -16.50
CA GLU A 35 1.64 15.75 -17.52
C GLU A 35 0.12 15.67 -17.67
N GLU A 36 -0.60 15.90 -16.58
CA GLU A 36 -2.06 15.86 -16.53
C GLU A 36 -2.66 17.28 -16.43
N ASP A 37 -3.86 17.45 -17.01
CA ASP A 37 -4.56 18.75 -17.02
C ASP A 37 -4.81 19.30 -15.61
N PHE A 38 -5.09 18.44 -14.63
CA PHE A 38 -5.35 18.85 -13.26
C PHE A 38 -4.08 19.32 -12.53
N GLU A 39 -2.88 18.95 -13.00
CA GLU A 39 -1.61 19.37 -12.39
C GLU A 39 -1.20 20.80 -12.78
N GLN A 40 -1.81 21.35 -13.84
CA GLN A 40 -1.49 22.67 -14.36
C GLN A 40 -1.72 23.77 -13.32
N GLU A 41 -2.76 23.68 -12.50
CA GLU A 41 -3.00 24.65 -11.41
C GLU A 41 -1.94 24.54 -10.32
N ARG A 42 -1.57 23.32 -9.94
CA ARG A 42 -0.55 23.08 -8.93
C ARG A 42 0.83 23.61 -9.34
N VAL A 43 1.24 23.38 -10.59
CA VAL A 43 2.49 23.96 -11.12
C VAL A 43 2.46 25.49 -11.12
N LYS A 44 1.32 26.10 -11.47
CA LYS A 44 1.14 27.56 -11.40
C LYS A 44 1.31 28.08 -9.98
N ASP A 45 0.72 27.40 -9.00
CA ASP A 45 0.79 27.79 -7.60
C ASP A 45 2.22 27.68 -7.05
N CYS A 46 2.92 26.58 -7.35
CA CYS A 46 4.35 26.44 -7.03
C CYS A 46 5.16 27.58 -7.65
N TYR A 47 4.90 27.92 -8.92
CA TYR A 47 5.61 29.00 -9.61
C TYR A 47 5.35 30.37 -9.00
N HIS A 48 4.10 30.71 -8.69
CA HIS A 48 3.75 32.00 -8.11
C HIS A 48 4.36 32.18 -6.72
N LYS A 49 4.37 31.14 -5.88
CA LYS A 49 5.03 31.18 -4.57
C LYS A 49 6.53 31.48 -4.68
N GLU A 50 7.21 30.83 -5.62
CA GLU A 50 8.66 31.00 -5.79
C GLU A 50 9.05 32.32 -6.49
N LEU A 51 8.14 32.89 -7.29
CA LEU A 51 8.33 34.20 -7.90
C LEU A 51 8.49 35.33 -6.88
N GLU A 52 7.84 35.22 -5.72
CA GLU A 52 7.96 36.19 -4.63
C GLU A 52 9.35 36.17 -3.99
N ALA A 53 10.02 35.01 -3.99
CA ALA A 53 11.33 34.81 -3.38
C ALA A 53 12.49 35.20 -4.31
N ASP A 54 12.54 34.64 -5.53
CA ASP A 54 13.58 34.92 -6.52
C ASP A 54 13.09 34.64 -7.93
N LYS A 55 12.84 35.72 -8.70
CA LYS A 55 12.32 35.62 -10.07
C LYS A 55 13.23 34.83 -11.02
N ARG A 56 14.55 34.82 -10.80
CA ARG A 56 15.51 34.13 -11.68
C ARG A 56 15.46 32.63 -11.44
N LEU A 57 15.40 32.21 -10.17
CA LEU A 57 15.42 30.80 -9.79
C LEU A 57 14.01 30.19 -9.64
N ALA A 58 12.97 31.02 -9.70
CA ALA A 58 11.58 30.60 -9.52
C ALA A 58 11.18 29.36 -10.34
N PRO A 59 11.54 29.22 -11.64
CA PRO A 59 11.16 28.03 -12.38
C PRO A 59 11.70 26.74 -11.76
N ILE A 60 12.95 26.74 -11.31
CA ILE A 60 13.62 25.55 -10.79
C ILE A 60 13.16 25.20 -9.38
N ARG A 61 13.00 26.20 -8.53
CA ARG A 61 12.45 25.98 -7.19
C ARG A 61 11.01 25.49 -7.27
N ALA A 62 10.23 26.03 -8.20
CA ALA A 62 8.86 25.59 -8.44
C ALA A 62 8.81 24.16 -8.97
N LEU A 63 9.72 23.77 -9.88
CA LEU A 63 9.84 22.38 -10.34
C LEU A 63 10.14 21.44 -9.16
N ASN A 64 11.10 21.82 -8.32
CA ASN A 64 11.46 21.05 -7.14
C ASN A 64 10.29 20.91 -6.16
N ALA A 65 9.58 22.01 -5.86
CA ALA A 65 8.39 21.98 -5.00
C ALA A 65 7.24 21.20 -5.62
N PHE A 66 7.05 21.29 -6.94
CA PHE A 66 6.04 20.53 -7.66
C PHE A 66 6.28 19.02 -7.56
N TYR A 67 7.53 18.56 -7.52
CA TYR A 67 7.89 17.15 -7.31
C TYR A 67 8.14 16.79 -5.84
N GLU A 68 7.76 17.63 -4.88
CA GLU A 68 7.76 17.21 -3.48
C GLU A 68 6.80 16.02 -3.30
N PRO A 69 7.28 14.85 -2.86
CA PRO A 69 6.45 13.66 -2.82
C PRO A 69 5.43 13.75 -1.69
N VAL A 70 4.20 13.31 -1.97
CA VAL A 70 3.16 13.19 -0.95
C VAL A 70 3.41 11.95 -0.10
N GLN A 71 3.45 12.12 1.21
CA GLN A 71 3.61 10.99 2.12
C GLN A 71 2.29 10.23 2.28
N VAL A 72 2.33 8.92 2.02
CA VAL A 72 1.18 8.00 2.11
C VAL A 72 1.51 6.84 3.04
N ASP A 73 0.59 6.50 3.93
CA ASP A 73 0.66 5.25 4.68
C ASP A 73 -0.03 4.12 3.91
N LEU A 74 0.40 2.89 4.16
CA LEU A 74 -0.19 1.69 3.59
C LEU A 74 -0.62 0.78 4.74
N TRP A 75 -1.87 0.34 4.74
CA TRP A 75 -2.30 -0.80 5.53
C TRP A 75 -2.93 -1.81 4.59
N GLY A 76 -2.13 -2.76 4.16
CA GLY A 76 -2.50 -3.61 3.04
C GLY A 76 -1.38 -4.54 2.64
N SER A 77 -1.44 -4.97 1.40
CA SER A 77 -0.67 -6.08 0.87
C SER A 77 0.09 -5.70 -0.40
N CYS A 78 0.50 -6.73 -1.15
CA CYS A 78 1.05 -6.56 -2.49
C CYS A 78 0.14 -5.73 -3.40
N ILE A 79 -1.19 -5.72 -3.22
CA ILE A 79 -2.11 -4.95 -4.07
C ILE A 79 -1.83 -3.45 -3.98
N THR A 80 -1.87 -2.89 -2.76
CA THR A 80 -1.56 -1.48 -2.52
C THR A 80 -0.10 -1.16 -2.85
N ARG A 81 0.83 -2.06 -2.55
CA ARG A 81 2.25 -1.85 -2.82
C ARG A 81 2.61 -1.84 -4.30
N GLU A 82 2.03 -2.73 -5.10
CA GLU A 82 2.33 -2.84 -6.53
C GLU A 82 1.77 -1.67 -7.32
N ILE A 83 0.64 -1.08 -6.91
CA ILE A 83 0.18 0.20 -7.47
C ILE A 83 1.27 1.28 -7.31
N LEU A 84 1.92 1.35 -6.15
CA LEU A 84 3.01 2.31 -5.91
C LEU A 84 4.33 1.92 -6.57
N ASN A 85 4.49 0.72 -7.12
CA ASN A 85 5.67 0.40 -7.92
C ASN A 85 5.62 1.09 -9.30
N GLU A 86 4.44 1.54 -9.75
CA GLU A 86 4.29 2.39 -10.94
C GLU A 86 4.62 3.87 -10.64
N ASP A 87 4.92 4.23 -9.39
CA ASP A 87 5.21 5.61 -8.99
C ASP A 87 6.48 6.15 -9.63
N THR A 88 6.38 7.35 -10.19
CA THR A 88 7.48 8.09 -10.80
C THR A 88 8.20 9.02 -9.82
N GLY A 89 7.93 8.86 -8.51
CA GLY A 89 8.48 9.65 -7.41
C GLY A 89 7.54 10.73 -6.90
N ARG A 90 6.23 10.59 -7.16
CA ARG A 90 5.18 11.47 -6.66
C ARG A 90 4.77 11.10 -5.23
N PHE A 91 5.06 9.88 -4.80
CA PHE A 91 4.69 9.38 -3.48
C PHE A 91 5.90 8.92 -2.68
N LYS A 92 5.77 9.01 -1.36
CA LYS A 92 6.71 8.41 -0.42
C LYS A 92 5.95 7.63 0.63
N ILE A 93 6.35 6.40 0.87
CA ILE A 93 5.76 5.57 1.91
C ILE A 93 6.16 6.11 3.29
N GLY A 94 5.17 6.44 4.12
CA GLY A 94 5.34 6.75 5.54
C GLY A 94 5.53 5.47 6.34
N LYS A 95 4.44 4.82 6.73
CA LYS A 95 4.44 3.48 7.34
C LYS A 95 3.74 2.48 6.43
N TYR A 96 4.33 1.28 6.33
CA TYR A 96 3.71 0.13 5.68
C TYR A 96 3.34 -0.92 6.73
N ALA A 97 2.05 -1.02 7.02
CA ALA A 97 1.40 -2.04 7.81
C ALA A 97 1.17 -3.30 6.97
N TYR A 98 2.25 -4.05 6.76
CA TYR A 98 2.26 -5.29 5.98
C TYR A 98 1.99 -6.52 6.84
N ARG A 99 1.16 -7.47 6.37
CA ARG A 99 0.89 -8.77 7.02
C ARG A 99 0.45 -8.63 8.46
N ASN A 100 -0.39 -7.65 8.71
CA ASN A 100 -0.91 -7.32 10.01
C ASN A 100 -2.41 -7.10 9.84
N SER A 101 -3.17 -8.18 9.93
CA SER A 101 -4.63 -8.08 9.86
C SER A 101 -5.13 -7.11 10.93
N PHE A 102 -5.82 -6.04 10.49
CA PHE A 102 -6.37 -5.03 11.38
C PHE A 102 -7.36 -5.62 12.39
N LEU A 103 -7.96 -6.78 12.09
CA LEU A 103 -8.83 -7.48 13.02
C LEU A 103 -8.13 -7.81 14.34
N PHE A 104 -6.82 -8.06 14.32
CA PHE A 104 -6.04 -8.44 15.50
C PHE A 104 -5.04 -7.37 15.92
N ALA A 105 -5.07 -6.18 15.31
CA ALA A 105 -4.06 -5.14 15.52
C ALA A 105 -4.27 -4.31 16.78
N PHE A 106 -5.46 -4.40 17.39
CA PHE A 106 -5.83 -3.72 18.63
C PHE A 106 -5.93 -4.69 19.82
N ASP A 107 -5.52 -5.95 19.64
CA ASP A 107 -5.44 -6.92 20.72
C ASP A 107 -4.27 -6.60 21.65
N GLU A 108 -4.23 -7.27 22.81
CA GLU A 108 -3.07 -7.22 23.70
C GLU A 108 -1.81 -7.81 23.03
N PRO A 109 -0.61 -7.31 23.37
CA PRO A 109 0.65 -7.85 22.89
C PRO A 109 0.80 -9.35 23.17
N ILE A 110 1.35 -10.07 22.20
CA ILE A 110 1.61 -11.51 22.29
C ILE A 110 2.99 -11.72 22.93
N PRO A 111 3.11 -12.50 24.02
CA PRO A 111 4.39 -12.77 24.64
C PRO A 111 5.37 -13.43 23.66
N TYR A 112 6.54 -12.80 23.50
CA TYR A 112 7.66 -13.33 22.73
C TYR A 112 8.97 -12.76 23.28
N ASP A 113 10.06 -13.52 23.18
CA ASP A 113 11.37 -13.05 23.63
C ASP A 113 11.91 -11.99 22.68
N ASP A 114 11.93 -10.74 23.13
CA ASP A 114 12.38 -9.59 22.35
C ASP A 114 13.84 -9.72 21.89
N ALA A 115 14.67 -10.49 22.61
CA ALA A 115 16.04 -10.76 22.20
C ALA A 115 16.10 -11.50 20.86
N LYS A 116 15.10 -12.32 20.54
CA LYS A 116 15.02 -13.06 19.28
C LYS A 116 14.84 -12.17 18.06
N PHE A 117 14.24 -10.98 18.21
CA PHE A 117 14.16 -10.02 17.10
C PHE A 117 15.53 -9.46 16.69
N ASN A 118 16.56 -9.62 17.53
CA ASN A 118 17.93 -9.23 17.19
C ASN A 118 18.66 -10.30 16.36
N ASP A 119 18.16 -11.54 16.32
CA ASP A 119 18.71 -12.59 15.48
C ASP A 119 18.13 -12.52 14.07
N LEU A 120 18.81 -11.77 13.20
CA LEU A 120 18.41 -11.59 11.81
C LEU A 120 18.34 -12.90 11.01
N SER A 121 19.02 -13.97 11.44
CA SER A 121 18.98 -15.25 10.73
C SER A 121 17.59 -15.89 10.77
N LEU A 122 16.80 -15.60 11.82
CA LEU A 122 15.40 -16.02 11.93
C LEU A 122 14.47 -15.33 10.94
N PHE A 123 14.93 -14.25 10.31
CA PHE A 123 14.17 -13.37 9.43
C PHE A 123 14.81 -13.24 8.04
N GLU A 124 15.56 -14.26 7.61
CA GLU A 124 16.28 -14.29 6.33
C GLU A 124 17.15 -13.05 6.13
N ASN A 125 17.79 -12.58 7.21
CA ASN A 125 18.65 -11.40 7.23
C ASN A 125 17.98 -10.08 6.82
N SER A 126 16.66 -9.95 7.04
CA SER A 126 15.88 -8.76 6.67
C SER A 126 15.35 -7.98 7.87
N ASN A 127 15.88 -6.77 8.09
CA ASN A 127 15.35 -5.82 9.08
C ASN A 127 13.88 -5.43 8.81
N TRP A 128 13.47 -5.42 7.53
CA TRP A 128 12.09 -5.14 7.18
C TRP A 128 11.14 -6.23 7.69
N ARG A 129 11.56 -7.51 7.59
CA ARG A 129 10.80 -8.64 8.14
C ARG A 129 10.72 -8.61 9.65
N VAL A 130 11.85 -8.31 10.32
CA VAL A 130 11.86 -8.08 11.77
C VAL A 130 10.82 -7.02 12.14
N GLY A 131 10.80 -5.89 11.41
CA GLY A 131 9.89 -4.78 11.69
C GLY A 131 8.42 -5.17 11.66
N TYR A 132 7.94 -5.80 10.59
CA TYR A 132 6.51 -6.14 10.49
C TYR A 132 6.10 -7.29 11.42
N ILE A 133 6.99 -8.25 11.68
CA ILE A 133 6.71 -9.37 12.61
C ILE A 133 6.71 -8.86 14.03
N LYS A 134 7.72 -8.05 14.41
CA LYS A 134 7.78 -7.43 15.74
C LYS A 134 6.52 -6.62 16.03
N SER A 135 6.06 -5.80 15.08
CA SER A 135 4.78 -5.09 15.22
C SER A 135 3.57 -6.00 15.36
N ALA A 136 3.56 -7.16 14.70
CA ALA A 136 2.46 -8.13 14.82
C ALA A 136 2.39 -8.78 16.21
N PHE A 137 3.54 -9.00 16.86
CA PHE A 137 3.61 -9.44 18.26
C PHE A 137 3.27 -8.31 19.23
N HIS A 138 3.84 -7.12 19.03
CA HIS A 138 3.69 -5.98 19.93
C HIS A 138 2.35 -5.25 19.82
N LYS A 139 1.59 -5.47 18.75
CA LYS A 139 0.30 -4.82 18.47
C LYS A 139 0.38 -3.29 18.47
N ASP A 140 1.52 -2.77 18.03
CA ASP A 140 1.87 -1.34 18.12
C ASP A 140 1.66 -0.57 16.81
N LEU A 141 1.21 -1.25 15.76
CA LEU A 141 1.06 -0.69 14.42
C LEU A 141 0.09 0.50 14.34
N PRO A 142 -1.09 0.51 15.02
CA PRO A 142 -1.93 1.70 15.09
C PRO A 142 -1.17 2.91 15.65
N GLY A 143 -0.39 2.72 16.72
CA GLY A 143 0.42 3.78 17.33
C GLY A 143 1.52 4.27 16.39
N GLN A 144 2.17 3.37 15.64
CA GLN A 144 3.17 3.78 14.65
C GLN A 144 2.56 4.64 13.53
N LEU A 145 1.35 4.32 13.06
CA LEU A 145 0.62 5.10 12.05
C LEU A 145 0.20 6.49 12.56
N GLU A 146 -0.08 6.64 13.86
CA GLU A 146 -0.34 7.95 14.47
C GLU A 146 0.88 8.88 14.43
N THR A 147 2.09 8.34 14.38
CA THR A 147 3.33 9.14 14.41
C THR A 147 3.83 9.58 13.03
N THR A 148 3.24 9.08 11.94
CA THR A 148 3.65 9.44 10.58
C THR A 148 3.15 10.85 10.21
N GLY A 149 3.87 11.53 9.31
CA GLY A 149 3.41 12.79 8.69
C GLY A 149 2.39 12.57 7.57
N SER A 150 2.04 11.32 7.27
CA SER A 150 1.17 10.95 6.16
C SER A 150 -0.25 11.45 6.39
N LYS A 151 -0.82 12.11 5.40
CA LYS A 151 -2.22 12.52 5.41
C LYS A 151 -3.13 11.44 4.82
N TRP A 152 -2.59 10.67 3.89
CA TRP A 152 -3.34 9.68 3.13
C TRP A 152 -3.01 8.25 3.58
N LEU A 153 -4.02 7.38 3.51
CA LEU A 153 -3.89 5.93 3.69
C LEU A 153 -4.33 5.20 2.42
N LEU A 154 -3.50 4.29 1.94
CA LEU A 154 -3.90 3.24 1.00
C LEU A 154 -4.25 1.97 1.78
N LEU A 155 -5.42 1.40 1.49
CA LEU A 155 -6.00 0.30 2.25
C LEU A 155 -6.47 -0.84 1.35
N ASP A 156 -6.12 -2.07 1.68
CA ASP A 156 -6.74 -3.28 1.12
C ASP A 156 -6.94 -4.35 2.21
N PHE A 157 -7.80 -5.33 1.95
CA PHE A 157 -8.19 -6.36 2.94
C PHE A 157 -7.76 -7.77 2.58
N TYR A 158 -6.71 -7.92 1.78
CA TYR A 158 -6.19 -9.25 1.46
C TYR A 158 -5.80 -10.06 2.72
N ASP A 159 -5.31 -9.40 3.76
CA ASP A 159 -4.94 -10.07 5.03
C ASP A 159 -6.12 -10.79 5.71
N LEU A 160 -7.37 -10.44 5.43
CA LEU A 160 -8.56 -11.13 5.95
C LEU A 160 -8.68 -12.58 5.49
N ILE A 161 -8.11 -12.88 4.33
CA ILE A 161 -8.16 -14.22 3.74
C ILE A 161 -6.79 -14.92 3.80
N CYS A 162 -5.85 -14.39 4.56
CA CYS A 162 -4.60 -15.07 4.85
C CYS A 162 -4.81 -16.16 5.92
N ASP A 163 -3.85 -17.08 5.99
CA ASP A 163 -3.79 -18.03 7.10
C ASP A 163 -3.47 -17.26 8.39
N VAL A 164 -4.06 -17.69 9.50
CA VAL A 164 -3.85 -17.14 10.84
C VAL A 164 -3.23 -18.22 11.70
N VAL A 165 -2.35 -17.84 12.63
CA VAL A 165 -1.86 -18.76 13.66
C VAL A 165 -2.22 -18.23 15.03
N LYS A 166 -2.68 -19.13 15.89
CA LYS A 166 -2.84 -18.87 17.31
C LYS A 166 -1.56 -19.25 18.02
N TYR A 167 -1.02 -18.33 18.83
CA TYR A 167 0.21 -18.53 19.59
C TYR A 167 0.12 -17.75 20.91
N GLN A 168 0.42 -18.40 22.03
CA GLN A 168 0.46 -17.79 23.37
C GLN A 168 -0.77 -16.91 23.70
N GLY A 169 -1.96 -17.36 23.31
CA GLY A 169 -3.22 -16.66 23.57
C GLY A 169 -3.60 -15.55 22.58
N GLY A 170 -2.74 -15.21 21.61
CA GLY A 170 -3.03 -14.22 20.57
C GLY A 170 -2.98 -14.78 19.15
N TYR A 171 -3.24 -13.91 18.17
CA TYR A 171 -3.32 -14.25 16.76
C TYR A 171 -2.33 -13.45 15.89
N LEU A 172 -1.73 -14.13 14.93
CA LEU A 172 -0.81 -13.57 13.94
C LEU A 172 -1.24 -13.96 12.53
N THR A 173 -1.13 -13.05 11.57
CA THR A 173 -1.19 -13.40 10.15
C THR A 173 0.06 -14.22 9.80
N ALA A 174 -0.12 -15.42 9.26
CA ALA A 174 0.99 -16.34 8.97
C ALA A 174 0.75 -17.09 7.65
N ASP A 175 0.88 -16.36 6.55
CA ASP A 175 0.83 -16.92 5.21
C ASP A 175 2.08 -17.77 4.90
N SER A 176 2.22 -18.25 3.66
CA SER A 176 3.37 -19.09 3.28
C SER A 176 4.72 -18.39 3.43
N GLU A 177 4.79 -17.06 3.25
CA GLU A 177 6.05 -16.33 3.46
C GLU A 177 6.42 -16.36 4.95
N VAL A 178 5.52 -15.93 5.82
CA VAL A 178 5.76 -15.89 7.28
C VAL A 178 6.08 -17.28 7.82
N ARG A 179 5.36 -18.31 7.37
CA ARG A 179 5.60 -19.71 7.78
C ARG A 179 6.92 -20.29 7.26
N GLY A 180 7.51 -19.67 6.25
CA GLY A 180 8.84 -20.02 5.73
C GLY A 180 9.99 -19.55 6.62
N LEU A 181 9.76 -18.52 7.44
CA LEU A 181 10.80 -17.86 8.23
C LEU A 181 11.29 -18.72 9.41
N GLY A 182 12.53 -18.46 9.83
CA GLY A 182 13.19 -19.17 10.92
C GLY A 182 12.44 -19.02 12.24
N PHE A 183 11.98 -17.81 12.57
CA PHE A 183 11.25 -17.55 13.82
C PHE A 183 9.98 -18.43 13.92
N TYR A 184 9.21 -18.56 12.83
CA TYR A 184 7.99 -19.37 12.82
C TYR A 184 8.33 -20.84 13.05
N LYS A 185 9.41 -21.33 12.43
CA LYS A 185 9.87 -22.71 12.61
C LYS A 185 10.24 -23.04 14.06
N GLU A 186 10.69 -22.05 14.84
CA GLU A 186 10.96 -22.25 16.26
C GLU A 186 9.68 -22.38 17.10
N ILE A 187 8.65 -21.60 16.79
CA ILE A 187 7.40 -21.57 17.56
C ILE A 187 6.32 -22.52 17.02
N LYS A 188 6.54 -23.16 15.87
CA LYS A 188 5.52 -23.91 15.13
C LYS A 188 4.80 -24.99 15.93
N GLU A 189 5.48 -25.64 16.87
CA GLU A 189 4.90 -26.72 17.68
C GLU A 189 3.91 -26.20 18.72
N ASP A 190 4.03 -24.92 19.08
CA ASP A 190 3.11 -24.20 19.97
C ASP A 190 2.04 -23.41 19.20
N CYS A 191 2.06 -23.49 17.86
CA CYS A 191 1.14 -22.78 16.98
C CYS A 191 -0.02 -23.68 16.51
N GLU A 192 -1.22 -23.11 16.51
CA GLU A 192 -2.38 -23.70 15.83
C GLU A 192 -2.67 -22.91 14.55
N LEU A 193 -2.52 -23.55 13.38
CA LEU A 193 -2.84 -22.96 12.08
C LEU A 193 -4.35 -23.00 11.84
N THR A 194 -4.91 -21.85 11.50
CA THR A 194 -6.36 -21.64 11.39
C THR A 194 -6.68 -20.51 10.40
N THR A 195 -7.94 -20.08 10.32
CA THR A 195 -8.40 -18.94 9.52
C THR A 195 -9.25 -18.00 10.36
N VAL A 196 -9.43 -16.75 9.91
CA VAL A 196 -10.25 -15.75 10.60
C VAL A 196 -11.66 -16.27 10.89
N GLU A 197 -12.30 -16.89 9.91
CA GLU A 197 -13.67 -17.41 10.01
C GLU A 197 -13.81 -18.66 10.89
N ASP A 198 -12.70 -19.34 11.20
CA ASP A 198 -12.70 -20.48 12.11
C ASP A 198 -12.52 -20.04 13.58
N VAL A 199 -11.99 -18.83 13.82
CA VAL A 199 -11.68 -18.34 15.18
C VAL A 199 -12.49 -17.14 15.64
N LEU A 200 -13.18 -16.43 14.73
CA LEU A 200 -14.05 -15.31 15.06
C LEU A 200 -15.44 -15.52 14.46
N SER A 201 -16.47 -15.21 15.25
CA SER A 201 -17.85 -15.08 14.75
C SER A 201 -18.00 -13.82 13.89
N ASP A 202 -19.08 -13.75 13.11
CA ASP A 202 -19.41 -12.54 12.34
C ASP A 202 -19.58 -11.31 13.25
N GLU A 203 -20.17 -11.48 14.44
CA GLU A 203 -20.34 -10.41 15.42
C GLU A 203 -19.00 -9.91 15.95
N GLU A 204 -18.05 -10.81 16.21
CA GLU A 204 -16.70 -10.46 16.65
C GLU A 204 -15.91 -9.75 15.55
N ILE A 205 -15.99 -10.24 14.31
CA ILE A 205 -15.36 -9.58 13.15
C ILE A 205 -15.94 -8.18 12.98
N LYS A 206 -17.27 -8.03 13.07
CA LYS A 206 -17.94 -6.73 12.98
C LYS A 206 -17.46 -5.76 14.06
N ALA A 207 -17.38 -6.18 15.32
CA ALA A 207 -16.91 -5.33 16.41
C ALA A 207 -15.45 -4.88 16.22
N ARG A 208 -14.58 -5.77 15.72
CA ARG A 208 -13.19 -5.46 15.38
C ARG A 208 -13.07 -4.51 14.19
N PHE A 209 -13.93 -4.67 13.18
CA PHE A 209 -14.07 -3.72 12.08
C PHE A 209 -14.49 -2.34 12.58
N ASP A 210 -15.49 -2.26 13.46
CA ASP A 210 -15.98 -0.99 13.99
C ASP A 210 -14.87 -0.26 14.77
N THR A 211 -14.07 -1.00 15.56
CA THR A 211 -12.88 -0.45 16.23
C THR A 211 -11.87 0.12 15.24
N PHE A 212 -11.57 -0.62 14.18
CA PHE A 212 -10.64 -0.18 13.14
C PHE A 212 -11.18 1.03 12.35
N ILE A 213 -12.47 1.04 12.02
CA ILE A 213 -13.15 2.14 11.34
C ILE A 213 -13.06 3.43 12.17
N GLU A 214 -13.29 3.36 13.48
CA GLU A 214 -13.16 4.54 14.35
C GLU A 214 -11.71 5.04 14.43
N PHE A 215 -10.74 4.13 14.46
CA PHE A 215 -9.32 4.50 14.33
C PHE A 215 -9.06 5.26 13.01
N LEU A 216 -9.54 4.73 11.88
CA LEU A 216 -9.32 5.32 10.56
C LEU A 216 -9.98 6.69 10.41
N LYS A 217 -11.24 6.84 10.85
CA LYS A 217 -11.95 8.12 10.82
C LYS A 217 -11.22 9.20 11.62
N ARG A 218 -10.71 8.84 12.80
CA ARG A 218 -9.94 9.74 13.65
C ARG A 218 -8.60 10.12 13.02
N ARG A 219 -7.88 9.16 12.43
CA ARG A 219 -6.50 9.36 11.94
C ARG A 219 -6.43 9.99 10.55
N TYR A 220 -7.31 9.59 9.63
CA TYR A 220 -7.24 9.97 8.22
C TYR A 220 -8.52 10.66 7.73
N GLY A 221 -9.64 10.55 8.46
CA GLY A 221 -10.92 11.12 8.01
C GLY A 221 -11.33 10.56 6.65
N LYS A 222 -11.47 11.45 5.66
CA LYS A 222 -11.80 11.09 4.27
C LYS A 222 -10.58 10.75 3.40
N GLN A 223 -9.37 10.96 3.90
CA GLN A 223 -8.11 10.79 3.15
C GLN A 223 -7.68 9.32 3.13
N ILE A 224 -8.60 8.46 2.73
CA ILE A 224 -8.43 7.00 2.65
C ILE A 224 -8.81 6.59 1.24
N ILE A 225 -7.95 5.80 0.60
CA ILE A 225 -8.20 5.16 -0.67
C ILE A 225 -8.27 3.67 -0.41
N PHE A 226 -9.49 3.15 -0.46
CA PHE A 226 -9.78 1.74 -0.28
C PHE A 226 -9.78 1.02 -1.63
N ILE A 227 -8.85 0.08 -1.80
CA ILE A 227 -8.70 -0.72 -3.00
C ILE A 227 -9.33 -2.09 -2.74
N LYS A 228 -10.47 -2.33 -3.38
CA LYS A 228 -11.17 -3.61 -3.28
C LYS A 228 -10.41 -4.68 -4.06
N ALA A 229 -10.13 -5.77 -3.39
CA ALA A 229 -9.53 -6.95 -3.97
C ALA A 229 -10.62 -7.94 -4.45
N ASP A 230 -10.32 -8.63 -5.55
CA ASP A 230 -11.12 -9.75 -6.05
C ASP A 230 -10.27 -11.03 -6.10
N VAL A 231 -10.70 -12.07 -5.39
CA VAL A 231 -10.03 -13.37 -5.43
C VAL A 231 -10.31 -14.04 -6.77
N LYS A 232 -9.24 -14.33 -7.50
CA LYS A 232 -9.26 -15.03 -8.78
C LYS A 232 -9.17 -16.54 -8.57
N LEU A 233 -9.93 -17.25 -9.38
CA LEU A 233 -9.97 -18.72 -9.38
C LEU A 233 -8.98 -19.32 -10.38
N LYS A 234 -8.57 -18.51 -11.35
CA LYS A 234 -7.66 -18.83 -12.43
C LYS A 234 -6.67 -17.68 -12.61
N PHE A 235 -5.55 -17.97 -13.24
CA PHE A 235 -4.56 -16.99 -13.67
C PHE A 235 -4.19 -17.21 -15.14
N LEU A 236 -3.64 -16.19 -15.77
CA LEU A 236 -3.03 -16.25 -17.09
C LEU A 236 -1.58 -16.71 -16.92
N ASP A 237 -1.21 -17.82 -17.54
CA ASP A 237 0.19 -18.24 -17.62
C ASP A 237 0.99 -17.36 -18.59
N TYR A 238 2.31 -17.58 -18.68
CA TYR A 238 3.20 -16.84 -19.59
C TYR A 238 2.79 -16.93 -21.08
N GLU A 239 1.99 -17.93 -21.47
CA GLU A 239 1.43 -18.08 -22.83
C GLU A 239 0.02 -17.48 -22.92
N ARG A 240 -0.40 -16.71 -21.91
CA ARG A 240 -1.72 -16.07 -21.77
C ARG A 240 -2.89 -17.06 -21.75
N ARG A 241 -2.66 -18.30 -21.30
CA ARG A 241 -3.71 -19.32 -21.13
C ARG A 241 -4.25 -19.31 -19.71
N LYS A 242 -5.57 -19.45 -19.56
CA LYS A 242 -6.20 -19.55 -18.24
C LYS A 242 -5.92 -20.90 -17.58
N LYS A 243 -5.23 -20.89 -16.45
CA LYS A 243 -4.92 -22.05 -15.59
C LYS A 243 -5.52 -21.86 -14.20
N ALA A 244 -5.81 -22.95 -13.49
CA ALA A 244 -6.28 -22.86 -12.11
C ALA A 244 -5.17 -22.36 -11.19
N ILE A 245 -5.51 -21.53 -10.19
CA ILE A 245 -4.55 -21.10 -9.16
C ILE A 245 -3.93 -22.31 -8.47
N ARG A 246 -2.60 -22.31 -8.35
CA ARG A 246 -1.82 -23.39 -7.75
C ARG A 246 -1.95 -23.37 -6.22
N GLY A 247 -1.84 -24.53 -5.57
CA GLY A 247 -1.83 -24.63 -4.11
C GLY A 247 -3.18 -24.49 -3.41
N TYR A 248 -4.27 -24.18 -4.13
CA TYR A 248 -5.60 -24.01 -3.54
C TYR A 248 -6.68 -24.82 -4.24
N LYS A 249 -7.58 -25.42 -3.45
CA LYS A 249 -8.81 -26.02 -3.98
C LYS A 249 -9.75 -24.91 -4.44
N GLN A 250 -10.47 -25.13 -5.54
CA GLN A 250 -11.46 -24.17 -6.06
C GLN A 250 -12.54 -23.79 -5.04
N ALA A 251 -12.97 -24.74 -4.19
CA ALA A 251 -13.92 -24.47 -3.12
C ALA A 251 -13.36 -23.49 -2.08
N THR A 252 -12.09 -23.64 -1.70
CA THR A 252 -11.40 -22.73 -0.77
C THR A 252 -11.31 -21.32 -1.34
N LEU A 253 -10.95 -21.18 -2.62
CA LEU A 253 -10.87 -19.87 -3.27
C LEU A 253 -12.25 -19.19 -3.35
N LYS A 254 -13.31 -19.93 -3.65
CA LYS A 254 -14.69 -19.40 -3.64
C LYS A 254 -15.11 -18.94 -2.24
N LYS A 255 -14.76 -19.69 -1.19
CA LYS A 255 -15.00 -19.32 0.22
C LYS A 255 -14.28 -18.01 0.56
N LYS A 256 -12.97 -17.93 0.28
CA LYS A 256 -12.16 -16.71 0.47
C LYS A 256 -12.74 -15.52 -0.31
N LYS A 257 -13.13 -15.71 -1.57
CA LYS A 257 -13.78 -14.68 -2.39
C LYS A 257 -15.05 -14.12 -1.74
N ALA A 258 -15.95 -15.00 -1.31
CA ALA A 258 -17.21 -14.61 -0.67
C ALA A 258 -16.97 -13.90 0.67
N PHE A 259 -16.07 -14.44 1.49
CA PHE A 259 -15.70 -13.85 2.79
C PHE A 259 -15.10 -12.45 2.63
N LEU A 260 -14.13 -12.30 1.72
CA LEU A 260 -13.51 -11.01 1.41
C LEU A 260 -14.55 -10.02 0.91
N LYS A 261 -15.38 -10.41 -0.07
CA LYS A 261 -16.42 -9.52 -0.61
C LYS A 261 -17.35 -9.00 0.49
N LYS A 262 -17.87 -9.88 1.34
CA LYS A 262 -18.77 -9.52 2.45
C LYS A 262 -18.19 -8.42 3.33
N TRP A 263 -16.93 -8.57 3.75
CA TRP A 263 -16.30 -7.66 4.68
C TRP A 263 -15.79 -6.37 4.03
N GLN A 264 -15.41 -6.43 2.75
CA GLN A 264 -15.15 -5.22 1.96
C GLN A 264 -16.42 -4.38 1.76
N ASP A 265 -17.56 -5.03 1.48
CA ASP A 265 -18.85 -4.34 1.35
C ASP A 265 -19.30 -3.73 2.69
N TYR A 266 -19.09 -4.45 3.81
CA TYR A 266 -19.36 -3.91 5.16
C TYR A 266 -18.58 -2.63 5.43
N PHE A 267 -17.29 -2.62 5.10
CA PHE A 267 -16.44 -1.44 5.30
C PHE A 267 -16.86 -0.26 4.43
N GLU A 268 -17.12 -0.50 3.14
CA GLU A 268 -17.57 0.54 2.19
C GLU A 268 -18.88 1.19 2.65
N GLU A 269 -19.83 0.43 3.21
CA GLU A 269 -21.07 0.98 3.75
C GLU A 269 -20.83 1.95 4.93
N LYS A 270 -19.75 1.76 5.69
CA LYS A 270 -19.48 2.50 6.93
C LYS A 270 -18.51 3.67 6.77
N MET A 271 -17.82 3.75 5.64
CA MET A 271 -16.72 4.69 5.42
C MET A 271 -17.00 5.63 4.26
N ASP A 272 -16.89 6.93 4.53
CA ASP A 272 -16.83 7.96 3.50
C ASP A 272 -15.37 8.11 3.04
N CYS A 273 -14.97 7.26 2.09
CA CYS A 273 -13.62 7.18 1.55
C CYS A 273 -13.64 7.03 0.02
N HIS A 274 -12.48 7.21 -0.62
CA HIS A 274 -12.35 6.94 -2.05
C HIS A 274 -12.24 5.43 -2.28
N VAL A 275 -12.99 4.89 -3.25
CA VAL A 275 -13.02 3.45 -3.51
C VAL A 275 -12.53 3.16 -4.93
N ILE A 276 -11.57 2.23 -5.02
CA ILE A 276 -11.11 1.63 -6.27
C ILE A 276 -11.68 0.21 -6.34
N ASP A 277 -12.72 0.00 -7.16
CA ASP A 277 -13.43 -1.29 -7.31
C ASP A 277 -13.53 -1.74 -8.78
N TYR A 278 -12.37 -2.03 -9.38
CA TYR A 278 -12.31 -2.63 -10.72
C TYR A 278 -11.44 -3.89 -10.77
N ALA A 279 -10.95 -4.40 -9.64
CA ALA A 279 -10.16 -5.65 -9.61
C ALA A 279 -10.92 -6.83 -10.25
N LYS A 280 -12.26 -6.84 -10.21
CA LYS A 280 -13.11 -7.84 -10.87
C LYS A 280 -12.92 -7.91 -12.39
N ASP A 281 -12.52 -6.82 -13.02
CA ASP A 281 -12.41 -6.68 -14.48
C ASP A 281 -11.07 -7.19 -15.03
N TYR A 282 -10.12 -7.51 -14.15
CA TYR A 282 -8.80 -8.02 -14.50
C TYR A 282 -8.67 -9.51 -14.14
N GLU A 283 -7.75 -10.21 -14.78
CA GLU A 283 -7.38 -11.58 -14.41
C GLU A 283 -6.20 -11.57 -13.43
N ALA A 284 -5.94 -12.72 -12.78
CA ALA A 284 -4.66 -12.91 -12.13
C ALA A 284 -3.60 -13.24 -13.19
N ASP A 285 -2.35 -12.82 -13.00
CA ASP A 285 -1.31 -12.90 -14.03
C ASP A 285 0.02 -13.45 -13.48
N ASP A 286 0.62 -14.40 -14.19
CA ASP A 286 1.96 -14.94 -13.87
C ASP A 286 3.08 -13.96 -14.23
N LEU A 287 2.79 -12.96 -15.08
CA LEU A 287 3.71 -11.88 -15.42
C LEU A 287 3.73 -10.75 -14.37
N CYS A 288 2.88 -10.83 -13.34
CA CYS A 288 2.96 -9.91 -12.21
C CYS A 288 4.33 -10.03 -11.52
N VAL A 289 4.86 -8.92 -11.01
CA VAL A 289 6.17 -8.87 -10.35
C VAL A 289 6.24 -9.83 -9.16
N SER A 290 5.13 -10.02 -8.44
CA SER A 290 5.02 -10.98 -7.33
C SER A 290 4.63 -12.40 -7.77
N GLY A 291 4.62 -12.69 -9.07
CA GLY A 291 4.27 -13.99 -9.69
C GLY A 291 2.79 -14.34 -9.63
N ALA A 292 2.39 -15.48 -10.19
CA ALA A 292 0.98 -15.90 -10.20
C ALA A 292 0.41 -16.16 -8.79
N PHE A 293 -0.56 -15.36 -8.39
CA PHE A 293 -1.31 -15.56 -7.15
C PHE A 293 -2.75 -15.04 -7.25
N MET A 294 -3.64 -15.46 -6.34
CA MET A 294 -5.09 -15.22 -6.44
C MET A 294 -5.51 -13.74 -6.38
N VAL A 295 -4.60 -12.84 -6.02
CA VAL A 295 -4.80 -11.38 -5.98
C VAL A 295 -3.67 -10.60 -6.67
N HIS A 296 -2.85 -11.27 -7.49
CA HIS A 296 -1.82 -10.60 -8.29
C HIS A 296 -2.38 -10.42 -9.70
N TYR A 297 -2.73 -9.20 -10.06
CA TYR A 297 -3.49 -8.88 -11.26
C TYR A 297 -2.60 -8.61 -12.48
N GLU A 298 -3.22 -8.42 -13.63
CA GLU A 298 -2.56 -7.91 -14.84
C GLU A 298 -1.97 -6.51 -14.60
N LYS A 299 -0.93 -6.14 -15.35
CA LYS A 299 -0.20 -4.87 -15.17
C LYS A 299 -1.12 -3.65 -15.25
N GLU A 300 -2.08 -3.70 -16.16
CA GLU A 300 -3.05 -2.65 -16.45
C GLU A 300 -3.95 -2.33 -15.24
N PHE A 301 -4.09 -3.25 -14.29
CA PHE A 301 -4.76 -2.98 -13.01
C PHE A 301 -3.95 -1.97 -12.18
N TYR A 302 -2.63 -2.18 -12.08
CA TYR A 302 -1.74 -1.37 -11.26
C TYR A 302 -1.48 0.01 -11.89
N GLU A 303 -1.30 0.06 -13.21
CA GLU A 303 -1.17 1.32 -13.96
C GLU A 303 -2.42 2.20 -13.79
N LYS A 304 -3.61 1.61 -13.93
CA LYS A 304 -4.88 2.30 -13.68
C LYS A 304 -5.05 2.69 -12.21
N GLY A 305 -4.55 1.85 -11.29
CA GLY A 305 -4.46 2.13 -9.86
C GLY A 305 -3.69 3.41 -9.60
N TYR A 306 -2.50 3.50 -10.18
CA TYR A 306 -1.60 4.62 -9.98
C TYR A 306 -2.19 5.93 -10.53
N GLN A 307 -2.79 5.88 -11.72
CA GLN A 307 -3.51 7.04 -12.27
C GLN A 307 -4.66 7.50 -11.37
N ALA A 308 -5.41 6.58 -10.78
CA ALA A 308 -6.44 6.93 -9.81
C ALA A 308 -5.85 7.56 -8.54
N LEU A 309 -4.69 7.09 -8.05
CA LEU A 309 -4.00 7.72 -6.92
C LEU A 309 -3.58 9.15 -7.23
N LEU A 310 -3.05 9.41 -8.44
CA LEU A 310 -2.67 10.75 -8.86
C LEU A 310 -3.90 11.68 -8.89
N ASP A 311 -4.99 11.28 -9.54
CA ASP A 311 -6.22 12.08 -9.61
C ASP A 311 -6.83 12.34 -8.23
N ILE A 312 -6.87 11.33 -7.35
CA ILE A 312 -7.47 11.49 -6.00
C ILE A 312 -6.58 12.33 -5.09
N ILE A 313 -5.27 12.04 -5.02
CA ILE A 313 -4.39 12.64 -4.01
C ILE A 313 -3.90 14.01 -4.45
N LEU A 314 -3.62 14.21 -5.74
CA LEU A 314 -2.97 15.45 -6.21
C LEU A 314 -3.98 16.53 -6.62
N ARG A 315 -5.26 16.19 -6.76
CA ARG A 315 -6.36 17.15 -6.96
C ARG A 315 -6.88 17.74 -5.64
N HIS A 316 -6.59 17.10 -4.51
CA HIS A 316 -7.07 17.47 -3.16
C HIS A 316 -5.94 17.92 -2.23
#